data_AF-A0A8T2MRQ1-F1
#
_entry.id   AF-A0A8T2MRQ1-F1
#
_cell.length_a   1.000
_cell.length_b   1.000
_cell.length_c   1.000
_cell.angle_alpha   90.00
_cell.angle_beta   90.00
_cell.angle_gamma   90.00
#
_symmetry.space_group_name_H-M   'P 1'
#
loop_
_entity.id
_entity.type
_entity.pdbx_description
1 polymer ?
#
loop_
_entity_poly.entity_id
_entity_poly.type
_entity_poly.pdbx_seq_one_letter_code
_entity_poly.pdbx_strand_id
1 'polypeptide(L)'
;QTKRKATDTEEDEDQSEKKYRKCEKAGCSATYPVCFASASERCAKNGYTSRWYHLSCGEHFCNECFDHYYRSHKDGYEKYASWKRVWTGNGKSEPSLKAFMADQQLPYWVQCTKPDCGKWRQLTKEIQLTASLATTYRCGMKFNNVKCEGPDQCSQPEDMRVAEVIDSWWHSMLILPPLLKDSPANAFLTAYYPDCVGMSPSSSSSNLSLNELKVEHCKVIQLQIPGLCPYFQPFYQPNECGKALCVRPDMMELDELYEFPEYSRDPTMYLALRNLILASWHRDCKEVLTPHKCAPHIIVRGLVRVRCVQEMDRVLYFMTRKGLINTGVLSVKQPLLPSHYYNKKVVVIGAGASGLAAARQLKNFGMEVVVLEARDRIGGRVRDDVSLGLTVGHGAQILNGCINNPIALMCEQMDIKMHKLGERCDLIQEGGKTTDPAIDKRMDFHFNAILDVVSEWRKDKTQHQDIPLGVLQLCL
;
A
#
# COMPACT_ATOMS: atom_id res chain seq x y z
N GLN A 1 -45.38 75.85 14.09
CA GLN A 1 -45.21 74.63 14.88
C GLN A 1 -43.86 74.02 14.51
N THR A 2 -42.80 74.37 15.25
CA THR A 2 -42.09 73.54 16.28
C THR A 2 -41.10 72.58 15.59
N LYS A 3 -39.83 72.97 15.42
CA LYS A 3 -38.64 72.64 16.29
C LYS A 3 -38.23 71.14 16.14
N ARG A 4 -36.97 70.72 16.02
CA ARG A 4 -35.67 71.32 16.41
C ARG A 4 -34.51 70.48 15.79
N LYS A 5 -33.40 71.18 15.55
CA LYS A 5 -32.00 70.71 15.39
C LYS A 5 -31.55 69.70 16.46
N ALA A 6 -30.63 68.81 16.09
CA ALA A 6 -29.47 68.44 16.92
C ALA A 6 -28.35 67.86 16.03
N THR A 7 -27.22 68.56 16.00
CA THR A 7 -25.88 68.07 15.64
C THR A 7 -25.15 67.66 16.91
N ASP A 8 -24.13 66.83 16.71
CA ASP A 8 -22.92 66.61 17.52
C ASP A 8 -22.81 65.35 18.40
N THR A 9 -21.82 64.54 17.96
CA THR A 9 -20.78 63.82 18.71
C THR A 9 -21.19 62.92 19.87
N GLU A 10 -21.09 61.61 19.65
CA GLU A 10 -20.42 60.71 20.59
C GLU A 10 -19.48 59.81 19.79
N GLU A 11 -18.18 60.03 20.01
CA GLU A 11 -17.12 59.06 19.79
C GLU A 11 -17.40 57.89 20.74
N ASP A 12 -18.00 56.82 20.24
CA ASP A 12 -17.95 55.53 20.93
C ASP A 12 -16.90 54.65 20.25
N GLU A 13 -15.75 54.61 20.91
CA GLU A 13 -14.70 53.62 20.79
C GLU A 13 -15.24 52.20 21.04
N ASP A 14 -16.07 51.67 20.14
CA ASP A 14 -16.43 50.26 20.22
C ASP A 14 -15.40 49.43 19.46
N GLN A 15 -14.52 48.85 20.27
CA GLN A 15 -13.36 48.04 19.93
C GLN A 15 -13.60 47.22 18.66
N SER A 16 -12.74 47.44 17.67
CA SER A 16 -12.70 46.68 16.43
C SER A 16 -12.51 45.18 16.73
N GLU A 17 -13.59 44.43 16.94
CA GLU A 17 -13.56 42.98 16.83
C GLU A 17 -13.13 42.69 15.40
N LYS A 18 -11.86 42.30 15.23
CA LYS A 18 -11.34 41.84 13.94
C LYS A 18 -12.35 40.84 13.41
N LYS A 19 -13.07 41.17 12.33
CA LYS A 19 -14.06 40.27 11.72
C LYS A 19 -13.33 39.03 11.22
N TYR A 20 -13.23 38.00 12.06
CA TYR A 20 -12.64 36.72 11.70
C TYR A 20 -13.60 35.99 10.78
N ARG A 21 -13.13 35.65 9.58
CA ARG A 21 -13.93 34.86 8.65
C ARG A 21 -13.77 33.38 8.96
N LYS A 22 -14.88 32.67 9.14
CA LYS A 22 -14.90 31.22 9.35
C LYS A 22 -14.52 30.46 8.07
N CYS A 23 -14.15 29.19 8.24
CA CYS A 23 -13.89 28.26 7.14
C CYS A 23 -15.13 28.08 6.23
N GLU A 24 -14.91 27.85 4.94
CA GLU A 24 -15.98 27.57 3.97
C GLU A 24 -16.69 26.22 4.18
N LYS A 25 -16.02 25.27 4.83
CA LYS A 25 -16.49 23.88 4.94
C LYS A 25 -17.43 23.76 6.12
N ALA A 26 -18.67 23.32 5.85
CA ALA A 26 -19.64 22.99 6.89
C ALA A 26 -19.10 21.89 7.82
N GLY A 27 -19.25 22.06 9.14
CA GLY A 27 -18.75 21.12 10.15
C GLY A 27 -17.25 21.21 10.45
N CYS A 28 -16.51 22.16 9.86
CA CYS A 28 -15.10 22.36 10.21
C CYS A 28 -14.97 22.91 11.64
N SER A 29 -14.15 22.25 12.46
CA SER A 29 -13.83 22.62 13.84
C SER A 29 -12.97 23.88 13.95
N ALA A 30 -12.31 24.31 12.87
CA ALA A 30 -11.40 25.44 12.87
C ALA A 30 -12.12 26.78 13.10
N THR A 31 -12.07 27.26 14.34
CA THR A 31 -12.57 28.58 14.75
C THR A 31 -11.68 29.71 14.24
N TYR A 32 -10.36 29.51 14.24
CA TYR A 32 -9.36 30.48 13.79
C TYR A 32 -8.43 29.87 12.73
N PRO A 33 -8.86 29.85 11.44
CA PRO A 33 -8.02 29.30 10.37
C PRO A 33 -6.72 30.10 10.21
N VAL A 34 -5.62 29.38 9.96
CA VAL A 34 -4.31 29.96 9.66
C VAL A 34 -3.84 29.46 8.31
N CYS A 35 -3.29 30.36 7.49
CA CYS A 35 -2.76 30.03 6.18
C CYS A 35 -1.42 29.30 6.31
N PHE A 36 -1.37 28.00 5.98
CA PHE A 36 -0.10 27.25 5.97
C PHE A 36 0.84 27.67 4.83
N ALA A 37 0.28 28.21 3.74
CA ALA A 37 1.04 28.39 2.51
C ALA A 37 2.02 29.56 2.58
N SER A 38 1.60 30.69 3.15
CA SER A 38 2.39 31.94 3.24
C SER A 38 3.21 32.25 1.99
N ALA A 39 2.60 32.06 0.81
CA ALA A 39 3.27 32.17 -0.49
C ALA A 39 3.14 33.56 -1.12
N SER A 40 1.99 34.20 -0.92
CA SER A 40 1.76 35.59 -1.33
C SER A 40 2.38 36.55 -0.31
N GLU A 41 2.99 37.64 -0.78
CA GLU A 41 3.41 38.75 0.08
C GLU A 41 2.22 39.35 0.87
N ARG A 42 1.02 39.27 0.28
CA ARG A 42 -0.25 39.70 0.89
C ARG A 42 -0.95 38.58 1.66
N CYS A 43 -0.23 37.54 2.08
CA CYS A 43 -0.83 36.44 2.82
C CYS A 43 -1.59 36.95 4.07
N ALA A 44 -2.84 36.52 4.23
CA ALA A 44 -3.66 36.88 5.38
C ALA A 44 -3.10 36.36 6.71
N LYS A 45 -2.19 35.36 6.70
CA LYS A 45 -1.65 34.67 7.88
C LYS A 45 -2.77 34.12 8.77
N ASN A 46 -3.11 34.79 9.86
CA ASN A 46 -4.21 34.48 10.79
C ASN A 46 -5.28 35.61 10.83
N GLY A 47 -5.20 36.56 9.90
CA GLY A 47 -6.11 37.68 9.76
C GLY A 47 -7.28 37.41 8.80
N TYR A 48 -7.90 38.49 8.34
CA TYR A 48 -9.04 38.40 7.43
C TYR A 48 -8.63 38.03 6.00
N THR A 49 -9.46 37.22 5.34
CA THR A 49 -9.37 36.94 3.91
C THR A 49 -10.77 36.80 3.33
N SER A 50 -10.94 37.06 2.04
CA SER A 50 -12.23 36.89 1.34
C SER A 50 -12.69 35.44 1.29
N ARG A 51 -11.81 34.45 1.45
CA ARG A 51 -12.17 33.04 1.51
C ARG A 51 -11.06 32.21 2.13
N TRP A 52 -11.44 31.31 3.04
CA TRP A 52 -10.56 30.27 3.55
C TRP A 52 -10.80 28.98 2.77
N TYR A 53 -9.79 28.52 2.06
CA TYR A 53 -9.83 27.26 1.33
C TYR A 53 -9.42 26.12 2.25
N HIS A 54 -10.34 25.18 2.44
CA HIS A 54 -10.17 24.04 3.33
C HIS A 54 -9.46 22.87 2.62
N LEU A 55 -8.50 22.22 3.29
CA LEU A 55 -7.93 20.91 2.93
C LEU A 55 -8.26 19.85 3.99
N SER A 56 -8.04 20.19 5.26
CA SER A 56 -8.36 19.39 6.44
C SER A 56 -8.75 20.31 7.60
N CYS A 57 -9.26 19.78 8.71
CA CYS A 57 -9.63 20.61 9.87
C CYS A 57 -8.45 21.39 10.46
N GLY A 58 -7.21 20.92 10.31
CA GLY A 58 -6.02 21.64 10.76
C GLY A 58 -5.34 22.50 9.69
N GLU A 59 -5.80 22.49 8.44
CA GLU A 59 -5.05 22.99 7.29
C GLU A 59 -5.91 23.79 6.31
N HIS A 60 -5.63 25.09 6.26
CA HIS A 60 -6.33 26.05 5.43
C HIS A 60 -5.33 26.96 4.70
N PHE A 61 -5.75 27.52 3.56
CA PHE A 61 -5.00 28.59 2.90
C PHE A 61 -5.91 29.74 2.50
N CYS A 62 -5.38 30.96 2.57
CA CYS A 62 -6.15 32.18 2.32
C CYS A 62 -6.31 32.47 0.82
N ASN A 63 -7.30 33.30 0.46
CA ASN A 63 -7.57 33.68 -0.91
C ASN A 63 -6.38 34.36 -1.61
N GLU A 64 -5.59 35.15 -0.89
CA GLU A 64 -4.40 35.81 -1.46
C GLU A 64 -3.34 34.79 -1.90
N CYS A 65 -3.20 33.67 -1.17
CA CYS A 65 -2.33 32.56 -1.57
C CYS A 65 -2.96 31.67 -2.64
N PHE A 66 -4.30 31.59 -2.69
CA PHE A 66 -5.00 30.98 -3.81
C PHE A 66 -4.69 31.72 -5.11
N ASP A 67 -4.92 33.04 -5.15
CA ASP A 67 -4.72 33.87 -6.33
C ASP A 67 -3.24 33.91 -6.76
N HIS A 68 -2.29 33.84 -5.83
CA HIS A 68 -0.85 33.79 -6.13
C HIS A 68 -0.47 32.65 -7.08
N TYR A 69 -1.11 31.49 -6.97
CA TYR A 69 -0.86 30.34 -7.86
C TYR A 69 -1.88 30.25 -9.01
N TYR A 70 -3.11 30.72 -8.79
CA TYR A 70 -4.20 30.56 -9.75
C TYR A 70 -4.22 31.62 -10.86
N ARG A 71 -3.82 32.87 -10.57
CA ARG A 71 -3.90 33.99 -11.51
C ARG A 71 -2.64 34.07 -12.37
N SER A 72 -2.82 34.14 -13.69
CA SER A 72 -1.73 34.15 -14.67
C SER A 72 -0.69 35.27 -14.51
N HIS A 73 -1.07 36.39 -13.89
CA HIS A 73 -0.20 37.55 -13.68
C HIS A 73 0.53 37.53 -12.32
N LYS A 74 0.46 36.44 -11.55
CA LYS A 74 1.11 36.29 -10.24
C LYS A 74 2.31 35.34 -10.34
N ASP A 75 3.32 35.59 -9.53
CA ASP A 75 4.62 34.90 -9.58
C ASP A 75 4.52 33.37 -9.39
N GLY A 76 3.51 32.89 -8.67
CA GLY A 76 3.30 31.46 -8.44
C GLY A 76 2.72 30.70 -9.63
N TYR A 77 2.17 31.40 -10.63
CA TYR A 77 1.41 30.76 -11.71
C TYR A 77 2.23 29.78 -12.53
N GLU A 78 3.48 30.11 -12.86
CA GLU A 78 4.34 29.23 -13.66
C GLU A 78 4.63 27.91 -12.94
N LYS A 79 4.83 27.94 -11.61
CA LYS A 79 5.01 26.75 -10.79
C LYS A 79 3.78 25.85 -10.81
N TYR A 80 2.60 26.45 -10.64
CA TYR A 80 1.33 25.71 -10.70
C TYR A 80 1.05 25.15 -12.10
N ALA A 81 1.25 25.94 -13.16
CA ALA A 81 1.06 25.53 -14.54
C ALA A 81 2.02 24.40 -14.94
N SER A 82 3.27 24.44 -14.47
CA SER A 82 4.24 23.38 -14.71
C SER A 82 3.84 22.07 -14.02
N TRP A 83 3.48 22.14 -12.74
CA TRP A 83 2.95 20.98 -12.02
C TRP A 83 1.68 20.43 -12.69
N LYS A 84 0.77 21.31 -13.12
CA LYS A 84 -0.49 20.94 -13.78
C LYS A 84 -0.22 20.16 -15.07
N ARG A 85 0.79 20.55 -15.86
CA ARG A 85 1.21 19.80 -17.06
C ARG A 85 1.69 18.40 -16.72
N VAL A 86 2.55 18.24 -15.71
CA VAL A 86 3.04 16.93 -15.25
C VAL A 86 1.87 16.07 -14.75
N TRP A 87 0.99 16.65 -13.94
CA TRP A 87 -0.17 15.96 -13.39
C TRP A 87 -1.11 15.45 -14.48
N THR A 88 -1.46 16.28 -15.47
CA THR A 88 -2.32 15.86 -16.58
C THR A 88 -1.67 14.79 -17.47
N GLY A 89 -0.34 14.80 -17.59
CA GLY A 89 0.39 13.79 -18.36
C GLY A 89 0.46 12.42 -17.68
N ASN A 90 0.44 12.40 -16.34
CA ASN A 90 0.74 11.20 -15.56
C ASN A 90 -0.45 10.68 -14.73
N GLY A 91 -1.43 11.51 -14.41
CA GLY A 91 -2.55 11.19 -13.52
C GLY A 91 -3.91 11.24 -14.21
N LYS A 92 -4.92 10.69 -13.55
CA LYS A 92 -6.31 10.65 -14.03
C LYS A 92 -7.21 11.71 -13.37
N SER A 93 -6.87 12.11 -12.15
CA SER A 93 -7.62 13.09 -11.35
C SER A 93 -7.43 14.52 -11.83
N GLU A 94 -8.42 15.38 -11.56
CA GLU A 94 -8.36 16.78 -11.97
C GLU A 94 -7.25 17.55 -11.21
N PRO A 95 -6.35 18.26 -11.91
CA PRO A 95 -5.28 19.05 -11.30
C PRO A 95 -5.84 20.37 -10.74
N SER A 96 -6.57 20.28 -9.64
CA SER A 96 -7.11 21.43 -8.91
C SER A 96 -6.03 22.15 -8.11
N LEU A 97 -6.29 23.41 -7.75
CA LEU A 97 -5.37 24.15 -6.88
C LEU A 97 -5.25 23.51 -5.50
N LYS A 98 -6.33 22.90 -4.97
CA LYS A 98 -6.27 22.18 -3.69
C LYS A 98 -5.34 20.96 -3.79
N ALA A 99 -5.36 20.24 -4.92
CA ALA A 99 -4.45 19.14 -5.17
C ALA A 99 -3.00 19.62 -5.26
N PHE A 100 -2.73 20.73 -5.96
CA PHE A 100 -1.40 21.34 -5.97
C PHE A 100 -0.93 21.72 -4.57
N MET A 101 -1.79 22.35 -3.77
CA MET A 101 -1.42 22.77 -2.42
C MET A 101 -1.13 21.57 -1.53
N ALA A 102 -1.94 20.50 -1.61
CA ALA A 102 -1.71 19.26 -0.89
C ALA A 102 -0.42 18.55 -1.32
N ASP A 103 -0.14 18.51 -2.62
CA ASP A 103 0.97 17.75 -3.20
C ASP A 103 2.31 18.49 -3.14
N GLN A 104 2.31 19.83 -3.17
CA GLN A 104 3.52 20.65 -3.36
C GLN A 104 3.80 21.67 -2.26
N GLN A 105 2.78 22.19 -1.55
CA GLN A 105 2.95 23.34 -0.64
C GLN A 105 2.70 23.01 0.83
N LEU A 106 1.87 22.02 1.15
CA LEU A 106 1.63 21.63 2.54
C LEU A 106 2.96 21.25 3.24
N PRO A 107 3.20 21.73 4.47
CA PRO A 107 4.36 21.29 5.23
C PRO A 107 4.31 19.80 5.54
N TYR A 108 5.46 19.15 5.63
CA TYR A 108 5.54 17.78 6.09
C TYR A 108 5.41 17.70 7.62
N TRP A 109 4.89 16.57 8.09
CA TRP A 109 4.84 16.22 9.51
C TRP A 109 5.70 14.99 9.76
N VAL A 110 6.48 14.99 10.84
CA VAL A 110 7.37 13.88 11.19
C VAL A 110 7.32 13.59 12.68
N GLN A 111 7.37 12.31 13.04
CA GLN A 111 7.34 11.86 14.42
C GLN A 111 8.76 11.81 14.99
N CYS A 112 8.94 12.27 16.22
CA CYS A 112 10.19 12.15 16.94
C CYS A 112 10.52 10.69 17.26
N THR A 113 11.71 10.25 16.88
CA THR A 113 12.20 8.87 17.11
C THR A 113 12.76 8.63 18.51
N LYS A 114 12.78 9.65 19.38
CA LYS A 114 13.23 9.51 20.78
C LYS A 114 12.18 8.66 21.54
N PRO A 115 12.54 7.50 22.14
CA PRO A 115 11.57 6.54 22.68
C PRO A 115 10.61 7.10 23.74
N ASP A 116 11.06 8.06 24.55
CA ASP A 116 10.30 8.74 25.60
C ASP A 116 9.53 9.98 25.10
N CYS A 117 9.61 10.32 23.81
CA CYS A 117 8.94 11.50 23.24
C CYS A 117 7.75 11.13 22.34
N GLY A 118 8.00 10.49 21.19
CA GLY A 118 6.96 10.11 20.23
C GLY A 118 6.12 11.26 19.61
N LYS A 119 6.42 12.54 19.91
CA LYS A 119 5.65 13.69 19.44
C LYS A 119 5.84 13.97 17.95
N TRP A 120 4.78 14.40 17.29
CA TRP A 120 4.74 14.90 15.93
C TRP A 120 5.13 16.36 15.83
N ARG A 121 5.93 16.67 14.82
CA ARG A 121 6.42 18.02 14.53
C ARG A 121 6.16 18.38 13.09
N GLN A 122 5.69 19.60 12.87
CA GLN A 122 5.61 20.20 11.56
C GLN A 122 7.02 20.66 11.15
N LEU A 123 7.48 20.22 9.98
CA LEU A 123 8.72 20.72 9.38
C LEU A 123 8.49 22.09 8.75
N THR A 124 9.54 22.90 8.66
CA THR A 124 9.46 24.17 7.93
C THR A 124 9.24 23.93 6.44
N LYS A 125 8.66 24.92 5.75
CA LYS A 125 8.10 24.78 4.40
C LYS A 125 9.12 24.30 3.36
N GLU A 126 10.38 24.69 3.52
CA GLU A 126 11.50 24.38 2.65
C GLU A 126 12.01 22.95 2.79
N ILE A 127 11.83 22.31 3.95
CA ILE A 127 12.35 20.97 4.22
C ILE A 127 11.53 19.93 3.44
N GLN A 128 12.23 19.08 2.69
CA GLN A 128 11.63 17.91 2.07
C GLN A 128 11.82 16.69 2.98
N LEU A 129 10.72 16.01 3.30
CA LEU A 129 10.78 14.77 4.06
C LEU A 129 11.30 13.64 3.18
N THR A 130 12.28 12.90 3.68
CA THR A 130 12.80 11.67 3.07
C THR A 130 12.67 10.52 4.06
N ALA A 131 12.74 9.27 3.57
CA ALA A 131 12.72 8.10 4.44
C ALA A 131 13.90 8.09 5.44
N SER A 132 15.09 8.50 5.00
CA SER A 132 16.26 8.65 5.87
C SER A 132 16.03 9.68 7.00
N LEU A 133 15.42 10.82 6.66
CA LEU A 133 15.06 11.82 7.66
C LEU A 133 14.00 11.27 8.63
N ALA A 134 12.92 10.69 8.13
CA ALA A 134 11.87 10.13 8.98
C ALA A 134 12.40 9.06 9.95
N THR A 135 13.43 8.30 9.56
CA THR A 135 14.05 7.24 10.38
C THR A 135 14.91 7.79 11.51
N THR A 136 15.48 8.99 11.36
CA THR A 136 16.47 9.54 12.29
C THR A 136 16.00 10.81 13.02
N TYR A 137 14.83 11.34 12.64
CA TYR A 137 14.35 12.62 13.14
C TYR A 137 14.19 12.68 14.66
N ARG A 138 14.66 13.78 15.25
CA ARG A 138 14.44 14.16 16.65
C ARG A 138 13.94 15.60 16.71
N CYS A 139 13.15 15.89 17.73
CA CYS A 139 12.63 17.23 17.97
C CYS A 139 13.78 18.25 17.96
N GLY A 140 13.63 19.33 17.20
CA GLY A 140 14.64 20.39 17.11
C GLY A 140 15.79 20.15 16.15
N MET A 141 15.85 19.01 15.45
CA MET A 141 16.88 18.78 14.44
C MET A 141 16.87 19.90 13.38
N LYS A 142 17.97 20.65 13.30
CA LYS A 142 18.23 21.65 12.27
C LYS A 142 19.13 21.05 11.18
N PHE A 143 18.86 21.42 9.93
CA PHE A 143 19.49 20.81 8.76
C PHE A 143 20.77 21.54 8.28
N ASN A 144 21.17 22.62 8.97
CA ASN A 144 22.29 23.50 8.57
C ASN A 144 23.46 23.50 9.58
N ASN A 145 23.94 22.34 10.06
CA ASN A 145 25.17 22.21 10.89
C ASN A 145 25.32 23.17 12.09
N VAL A 146 24.22 23.70 12.63
CA VAL A 146 24.25 24.52 13.85
C VAL A 146 24.03 23.60 15.05
N LYS A 147 24.98 23.59 15.99
CA LYS A 147 24.83 22.87 17.28
C LYS A 147 23.52 23.30 17.95
N CYS A 148 22.73 22.33 18.40
CA CYS A 148 21.55 22.59 19.23
C CYS A 148 22.00 22.97 20.64
N GLU A 149 22.32 24.25 20.83
CA GLU A 149 22.40 24.84 22.16
C GLU A 149 21.02 25.45 22.48
N GLY A 150 20.24 24.75 23.30
CA GLY A 150 18.90 25.16 23.69
C GLY A 150 18.19 24.10 24.55
N PRO A 151 17.09 24.46 25.23
CA PRO A 151 16.32 23.53 26.07
C PRO A 151 15.80 22.34 25.25
N ASP A 152 15.56 21.20 25.93
CA ASP A 152 15.09 19.95 25.31
C ASP A 152 13.83 20.22 24.48
N GLN A 153 13.96 20.15 23.15
CA GLN A 153 12.86 20.41 22.22
C GLN A 153 11.77 19.33 22.30
N CYS A 154 12.04 18.20 22.95
CA CYS A 154 11.02 17.19 23.28
C CYS A 154 10.06 17.68 24.37
N SER A 155 10.48 18.62 25.23
CA SER A 155 9.62 19.19 26.30
C SER A 155 8.48 20.04 25.73
N GLN A 156 8.66 20.67 24.57
CA GLN A 156 7.66 21.54 23.95
C GLN A 156 6.35 20.76 23.71
N PRO A 157 5.18 21.38 23.94
CA PRO A 157 3.90 20.73 23.72
C PRO A 157 3.78 20.29 22.25
N GLU A 158 3.09 19.19 22.02
CA GLU A 158 2.71 18.78 20.67
C GLU A 158 1.66 19.76 20.12
N ASP A 159 1.67 19.96 18.80
CA ASP A 159 0.64 20.79 18.17
C ASP A 159 -0.74 20.14 18.36
N MET A 160 -1.69 20.90 18.89
CA MET A 160 -3.02 20.39 19.23
C MET A 160 -3.76 19.79 18.03
N ARG A 161 -3.43 20.21 16.80
CA ARG A 161 -4.04 19.65 15.58
C ARG A 161 -3.71 18.18 15.37
N VAL A 162 -2.63 17.67 15.96
CA VAL A 162 -2.25 16.25 15.88
C VAL A 162 -3.28 15.39 16.63
N ALA A 163 -3.78 15.87 17.77
CA ALA A 163 -4.79 15.16 18.55
C ALA A 163 -6.12 15.03 17.78
N GLU A 164 -6.50 16.05 17.00
CA GLU A 164 -7.72 16.01 16.16
C GLU A 164 -7.67 14.93 15.07
N VAL A 165 -6.48 14.55 14.59
CA VAL A 165 -6.33 13.53 13.52
C VAL A 165 -6.78 12.13 13.99
N ILE A 166 -6.77 11.90 15.30
CA ILE A 166 -7.10 10.61 15.91
C ILE A 166 -8.60 10.32 15.83
N ASP A 167 -9.43 11.37 15.75
CA ASP A 167 -10.87 11.22 15.74
C ASP A 167 -11.38 10.59 14.43
N SER A 168 -12.34 9.66 14.56
CA SER A 168 -12.90 8.91 13.42
C SER A 168 -13.52 9.80 12.34
N TRP A 169 -14.07 10.95 12.72
CA TRP A 169 -14.70 11.89 11.80
C TRP A 169 -13.69 12.72 11.00
N TRP A 170 -12.44 12.85 11.46
CA TRP A 170 -11.43 13.72 10.84
C TRP A 170 -11.15 13.33 9.39
N HIS A 171 -11.05 12.02 9.11
CA HIS A 171 -10.83 11.50 7.75
C HIS A 171 -11.94 11.92 6.78
N SER A 172 -13.20 11.96 7.24
CA SER A 172 -14.34 12.37 6.42
C SER A 172 -14.34 13.86 6.03
N MET A 173 -13.53 14.66 6.73
CA MET A 173 -13.37 16.09 6.48
C MET A 173 -12.21 16.41 5.54
N LEU A 174 -11.38 15.43 5.17
CA LEU A 174 -10.38 15.62 4.12
C LEU A 174 -11.06 15.90 2.77
N ILE A 175 -10.56 16.91 2.05
CA ILE A 175 -11.05 17.23 0.71
C ILE A 175 -10.49 16.29 -0.35
N LEU A 176 -9.24 15.85 -0.18
CA LEU A 176 -8.55 14.97 -1.12
C LEU A 176 -7.91 13.81 -0.36
N PRO A 177 -7.90 12.60 -0.93
CA PRO A 177 -7.18 11.48 -0.35
C PRO A 177 -5.66 11.72 -0.38
N PRO A 178 -4.90 11.05 0.51
CA PRO A 178 -3.45 11.12 0.48
C PRO A 178 -2.88 10.40 -0.75
N LEU A 179 -1.89 11.01 -1.38
CA LEU A 179 -1.11 10.41 -2.45
C LEU A 179 0.35 10.33 -2.04
N LEU A 180 0.86 9.11 -1.91
CA LEU A 180 2.21 8.85 -1.44
C LEU A 180 3.24 9.22 -2.52
N LYS A 181 4.34 9.82 -2.08
CA LYS A 181 5.53 10.08 -2.90
C LYS A 181 6.55 8.99 -2.67
N ASP A 182 7.28 8.64 -3.73
CA ASP A 182 8.40 7.69 -3.68
C ASP A 182 8.04 6.34 -3.02
N SER A 183 6.81 5.87 -3.24
CA SER A 183 6.34 4.60 -2.66
C SER A 183 7.20 3.43 -3.16
N PRO A 184 7.59 2.49 -2.29
CA PRO A 184 8.23 1.22 -2.69
C PRO A 184 7.45 0.44 -3.75
N ALA A 185 6.13 0.65 -3.82
CA ALA A 185 5.25 0.02 -4.81
C ALA A 185 5.37 0.60 -6.21
N ASN A 186 5.99 1.78 -6.39
CA ASN A 186 6.07 2.45 -7.69
C ASN A 186 6.65 1.56 -8.80
N ALA A 187 7.71 0.81 -8.49
CA ALA A 187 8.36 -0.11 -9.44
C ALA A 187 7.46 -1.27 -9.91
N PHE A 188 6.43 -1.63 -9.13
CA PHE A 188 5.49 -2.70 -9.47
C PHE A 188 4.28 -2.22 -10.27
N LEU A 189 3.99 -0.91 -10.21
CA LEU A 189 2.71 -0.33 -10.59
C LEU A 189 2.83 0.70 -11.72
N THR A 190 3.91 0.65 -12.51
CA THR A 190 4.16 1.58 -13.62
C THR A 190 3.11 1.52 -14.73
N ALA A 191 2.33 0.43 -14.80
CA ALA A 191 1.23 0.27 -15.74
C ALA A 191 -0.08 0.96 -15.28
N TYR A 192 -0.12 1.50 -14.07
CA TYR A 192 -1.28 2.19 -13.50
C TYR A 192 -1.06 3.70 -13.46
N TYR A 193 -2.14 4.47 -13.58
CA TYR A 193 -2.11 5.88 -13.19
C TYR A 193 -1.80 5.97 -11.69
N PRO A 194 -0.74 6.70 -11.26
CA PRO A 194 -0.29 6.71 -9.87
C PRO A 194 -1.40 7.10 -8.88
N ASP A 195 -2.23 8.07 -9.25
CA ASP A 195 -3.32 8.55 -8.40
C ASP A 195 -4.49 7.57 -8.25
N CYS A 196 -4.65 6.61 -9.16
CA CYS A 196 -5.60 5.50 -9.00
C CYS A 196 -5.12 4.42 -8.01
N VAL A 197 -3.83 4.40 -7.67
CA VAL A 197 -3.23 3.44 -6.74
C VAL A 197 -2.64 4.13 -5.51
N GLY A 198 -3.08 5.36 -5.24
CA GLY A 198 -2.74 6.11 -4.03
C GLY A 198 -1.32 6.71 -4.02
N MET A 199 -0.74 6.96 -5.20
CA MET A 199 0.58 7.58 -5.38
C MET A 199 0.47 8.92 -6.10
N SER A 200 1.42 9.83 -5.86
CA SER A 200 1.38 11.16 -6.48
C SER A 200 1.88 11.13 -7.93
N PRO A 201 1.10 11.62 -8.93
CA PRO A 201 1.50 11.72 -10.33
C PRO A 201 2.72 12.64 -10.60
N SER A 202 3.05 13.50 -9.63
CA SER A 202 4.19 14.42 -9.73
C SER A 202 5.48 13.86 -9.13
N SER A 203 5.44 12.65 -8.55
CA SER A 203 6.64 11.94 -8.11
C SER A 203 7.47 11.58 -9.34
N SER A 204 8.79 11.49 -9.19
CA SER A 204 9.70 11.15 -10.30
C SER A 204 9.37 9.74 -10.81
N SER A 205 8.56 9.67 -11.86
CA SER A 205 8.52 8.52 -12.73
C SER A 205 9.91 8.37 -13.33
N SER A 206 10.56 7.24 -13.07
CA SER A 206 11.54 6.68 -13.99
C SER A 206 11.01 6.93 -15.41
N ASN A 207 11.82 7.53 -16.29
CA ASN A 207 11.52 7.93 -17.67
C ASN A 207 11.06 6.76 -18.56
N LEU A 208 9.92 6.16 -18.25
CA LEU A 208 9.21 5.22 -19.09
C LEU A 208 7.93 5.94 -19.50
N SER A 209 7.99 6.50 -20.70
CA SER A 209 6.83 7.08 -21.37
C SER A 209 5.72 6.02 -21.45
N LEU A 210 4.56 6.29 -20.83
CA LEU A 210 3.34 5.50 -20.98
C LEU A 210 2.92 5.29 -22.46
N ASN A 211 3.46 6.09 -23.39
CA ASN A 211 3.22 5.91 -24.82
C ASN A 211 4.02 4.73 -25.43
N GLU A 212 5.11 4.27 -24.80
CA GLU A 212 5.85 3.10 -25.30
C GLU A 212 5.17 1.77 -24.91
N LEU A 213 4.43 1.74 -23.79
CA LEU A 213 3.68 0.57 -23.33
C LEU A 213 2.37 0.32 -24.11
N LYS A 214 1.88 1.31 -24.88
CA LYS A 214 0.64 1.18 -25.66
C LYS A 214 0.81 0.44 -26.99
N VAL A 215 2.04 0.10 -27.40
CA VAL A 215 2.32 -0.38 -28.77
C VAL A 215 2.54 -1.89 -28.88
N GLU A 216 2.75 -2.64 -27.78
CA GLU A 216 2.90 -4.10 -27.89
C GLU A 216 1.66 -4.86 -27.41
N HIS A 217 0.81 -5.25 -28.38
CA HIS A 217 -0.19 -6.28 -28.17
C HIS A 217 0.47 -7.61 -27.75
N CYS A 218 -0.06 -8.22 -26.68
CA CYS A 218 0.06 -9.65 -26.35
C CYS A 218 1.45 -10.24 -26.03
N LYS A 219 2.33 -9.52 -25.33
CA LYS A 219 3.43 -10.16 -24.58
C LYS A 219 3.32 -9.80 -23.10
N VAL A 220 3.30 -10.83 -22.25
CA VAL A 220 3.35 -10.69 -20.79
C VAL A 220 4.64 -9.93 -20.46
N ILE A 221 4.52 -8.64 -20.13
CA ILE A 221 5.67 -7.84 -19.71
C ILE A 221 6.07 -8.34 -18.33
N GLN A 222 7.09 -9.19 -18.28
CA GLN A 222 7.70 -9.60 -17.03
C GLN A 222 8.50 -8.40 -16.50
N LEU A 223 7.92 -7.65 -15.57
CA LEU A 223 8.58 -6.56 -14.88
C LEU A 223 9.82 -7.10 -14.14
N GLN A 224 11.01 -6.90 -14.72
CA GLN A 224 12.27 -7.24 -14.08
C GLN A 224 12.69 -6.09 -13.18
N ILE A 225 12.24 -6.13 -11.93
CA ILE A 225 12.72 -5.22 -10.88
C ILE A 225 14.11 -5.72 -10.43
N PRO A 226 15.18 -4.92 -10.58
CA PRO A 226 16.53 -5.35 -10.20
C PRO A 226 16.58 -5.81 -8.74
N GLY A 227 17.14 -7.01 -8.51
CA GLY A 227 17.28 -7.60 -7.18
C GLY A 227 16.02 -8.24 -6.60
N LEU A 228 14.90 -8.26 -7.33
CA LEU A 228 13.68 -8.94 -6.90
C LEU A 228 13.60 -10.37 -7.46
N CYS A 229 13.14 -11.32 -6.64
CA CYS A 229 12.83 -12.68 -7.09
C CYS A 229 11.79 -12.64 -8.23
N PRO A 230 12.05 -13.28 -9.40
CA PRO A 230 11.16 -13.21 -10.57
C PRO A 230 9.80 -13.87 -10.36
N TYR A 231 9.65 -14.67 -9.30
CA TYR A 231 8.40 -15.30 -8.91
C TYR A 231 7.47 -14.36 -8.11
N PHE A 232 7.96 -13.22 -7.63
CA PHE A 232 7.17 -12.28 -6.83
C PHE A 232 6.46 -11.27 -7.73
N GLN A 233 5.18 -11.54 -7.99
CA GLN A 233 4.28 -10.71 -8.79
C GLN A 233 2.98 -10.44 -8.03
N PRO A 234 3.03 -9.72 -6.90
CA PRO A 234 1.90 -9.60 -5.97
C PRO A 234 0.73 -8.78 -6.51
N PHE A 235 0.93 -7.99 -7.57
CA PHE A 235 -0.09 -7.12 -8.15
C PHE A 235 -0.47 -7.57 -9.55
N TYR A 236 -1.79 -7.55 -9.81
CA TYR A 236 -2.29 -7.73 -11.17
C TYR A 236 -1.78 -6.60 -12.06
N GLN A 237 -1.49 -6.92 -13.31
CA GLN A 237 -1.31 -5.92 -14.37
C GLN A 237 -2.64 -5.65 -15.09
N PRO A 238 -2.81 -4.48 -15.72
CA PRO A 238 -4.00 -4.20 -16.52
C PRO A 238 -4.17 -5.26 -17.62
N ASN A 239 -5.39 -5.79 -17.78
CA ASN A 239 -5.74 -6.83 -18.76
C ASN A 239 -5.01 -8.17 -18.57
N GLU A 240 -4.48 -8.45 -17.38
CA GLU A 240 -3.85 -9.73 -17.07
C GLU A 240 -4.89 -10.82 -16.75
N CYS A 241 -4.62 -12.06 -17.18
CA CYS A 241 -5.43 -13.22 -16.79
C CYS A 241 -5.30 -13.50 -15.28
N GLY A 242 -6.34 -14.12 -14.70
CA GLY A 242 -6.34 -14.51 -13.29
C GLY A 242 -5.15 -15.42 -12.95
N LYS A 243 -4.40 -15.06 -11.91
CA LYS A 243 -3.30 -15.87 -11.35
C LYS A 243 -3.38 -15.89 -9.83
N ALA A 244 -2.90 -16.98 -9.23
CA ALA A 244 -3.02 -17.20 -7.80
C ALA A 244 -2.28 -16.12 -6.99
N LEU A 245 -2.82 -15.80 -5.80
CA LEU A 245 -2.18 -14.96 -4.79
C LEU A 245 -1.73 -13.59 -5.33
N CYS A 246 -2.59 -12.98 -6.13
CA CYS A 246 -2.37 -11.69 -6.77
C CYS A 246 -3.54 -10.77 -6.41
N VAL A 247 -3.25 -9.52 -6.03
CA VAL A 247 -4.27 -8.53 -5.64
C VAL A 247 -4.35 -7.40 -6.66
N ARG A 248 -5.53 -6.80 -6.80
CA ARG A 248 -5.64 -5.59 -7.62
C ARG A 248 -5.08 -4.39 -6.85
N PRO A 249 -4.20 -3.56 -7.43
CA PRO A 249 -3.61 -2.43 -6.70
C PRO A 249 -4.57 -1.25 -6.51
N ASP A 250 -5.66 -1.21 -7.28
CA ASP A 250 -6.66 -0.14 -7.36
C ASP A 250 -8.04 -0.55 -6.78
N MET A 251 -8.14 -1.74 -6.19
CA MET A 251 -9.40 -2.23 -5.61
C MET A 251 -9.17 -3.08 -4.37
N MET A 252 -10.06 -2.93 -3.39
CA MET A 252 -10.06 -3.73 -2.17
C MET A 252 -10.66 -5.12 -2.41
N GLU A 253 -10.05 -6.14 -1.81
CA GLU A 253 -10.59 -7.50 -1.75
C GLU A 253 -11.72 -7.60 -0.71
N LEU A 254 -12.53 -8.66 -0.79
CA LEU A 254 -13.71 -8.82 0.08
C LEU A 254 -13.36 -8.82 1.58
N ASP A 255 -12.29 -9.53 1.95
CA ASP A 255 -11.80 -9.58 3.33
C ASP A 255 -11.27 -8.21 3.81
N GLU A 256 -10.74 -7.40 2.90
CA GLU A 256 -10.30 -6.03 3.20
C GLU A 256 -11.52 -5.12 3.44
N LEU A 257 -12.57 -5.24 2.63
CA LEU A 257 -13.83 -4.51 2.81
C LEU A 257 -14.56 -4.91 4.10
N TYR A 258 -14.46 -6.18 4.50
CA TYR A 258 -15.03 -6.66 5.76
C TYR A 258 -14.29 -6.10 6.97
N GLU A 259 -12.96 -6.07 6.95
CA GLU A 259 -12.15 -5.56 8.07
C GLU A 259 -12.16 -4.03 8.14
N PHE A 260 -12.20 -3.35 7.00
CA PHE A 260 -12.10 -1.89 6.90
C PHE A 260 -13.28 -1.29 6.11
N PRO A 261 -14.53 -1.42 6.60
CA PRO A 261 -15.71 -0.91 5.91
C PRO A 261 -15.67 0.61 5.71
N GLU A 262 -14.94 1.35 6.55
CA GLU A 262 -14.76 2.80 6.44
C GLU A 262 -14.10 3.24 5.12
N TYR A 263 -13.32 2.37 4.47
CA TYR A 263 -12.64 2.65 3.20
C TYR A 263 -13.43 2.23 1.96
N SER A 264 -14.62 1.64 2.13
CA SER A 264 -15.47 1.23 0.99
C SER A 264 -15.86 2.40 0.08
N ARG A 265 -15.99 3.61 0.63
CA ARG A 265 -16.35 4.82 -0.13
C ARG A 265 -15.15 5.49 -0.78
N ASP A 266 -14.02 5.55 -0.09
CA ASP A 266 -12.75 6.07 -0.59
C ASP A 266 -11.60 5.16 -0.15
N PRO A 267 -11.18 4.20 -1.00
CA PRO A 267 -10.18 3.23 -0.64
C PRO A 267 -8.74 3.74 -0.81
N THR A 268 -8.55 4.98 -1.27
CA THR A 268 -7.25 5.47 -1.76
C THR A 268 -6.15 5.37 -0.70
N MET A 269 -6.43 5.79 0.54
CA MET A 269 -5.45 5.71 1.63
C MET A 269 -5.10 4.24 1.95
N TYR A 270 -6.12 3.39 2.08
CA TYR A 270 -5.92 1.97 2.37
C TYR A 270 -5.08 1.29 1.29
N LEU A 271 -5.43 1.50 0.01
CA LEU A 271 -4.71 0.90 -1.12
C LEU A 271 -3.26 1.39 -1.17
N ALA A 272 -3.01 2.68 -0.93
CA ALA A 272 -1.65 3.22 -0.88
C ALA A 272 -0.80 2.51 0.19
N LEU A 273 -1.35 2.33 1.39
CA LEU A 273 -0.68 1.68 2.51
C LEU A 273 -0.48 0.18 2.23
N ARG A 274 -1.53 -0.53 1.78
CA ARG A 274 -1.46 -1.96 1.46
C ARG A 274 -0.44 -2.25 0.35
N ASN A 275 -0.44 -1.44 -0.71
CA ASN A 275 0.51 -1.58 -1.81
C ASN A 275 1.95 -1.34 -1.35
N LEU A 276 2.17 -0.31 -0.51
CA LEU A 276 3.47 -0.06 0.11
C LEU A 276 3.94 -1.26 0.93
N ILE A 277 3.08 -1.80 1.79
CA ILE A 277 3.40 -2.95 2.66
C ILE A 277 3.76 -4.19 1.83
N LEU A 278 2.94 -4.55 0.84
CA LEU A 278 3.22 -5.70 -0.05
C LEU A 278 4.54 -5.51 -0.80
N ALA A 279 4.78 -4.33 -1.35
CA ALA A 279 6.01 -4.04 -2.08
C ALA A 279 7.24 -4.11 -1.16
N SER A 280 7.14 -3.57 0.07
CA SER A 280 8.21 -3.67 1.06
C SER A 280 8.50 -5.12 1.46
N TRP A 281 7.48 -5.95 1.68
CA TRP A 281 7.64 -7.37 2.02
C TRP A 281 8.33 -8.16 0.92
N HIS A 282 7.93 -7.98 -0.35
CA HIS A 282 8.53 -8.74 -1.45
C HIS A 282 9.95 -8.29 -1.79
N ARG A 283 10.32 -7.03 -1.48
CA ARG A 283 11.70 -6.53 -1.62
C ARG A 283 12.66 -7.13 -0.59
N ASP A 284 12.18 -7.40 0.62
CA ASP A 284 12.96 -8.06 1.68
C ASP A 284 12.05 -8.98 2.50
N CYS A 285 11.96 -10.24 2.07
CA CYS A 285 11.10 -11.25 2.69
C CYS A 285 11.82 -12.07 3.78
N LYS A 286 13.11 -11.80 4.02
CA LYS A 286 13.94 -12.53 5.01
C LYS A 286 13.84 -11.92 6.40
N GLU A 287 13.34 -10.71 6.49
CA GLU A 287 13.23 -9.93 7.71
C GLU A 287 11.76 -9.66 8.08
N VAL A 288 11.49 -9.56 9.38
CA VAL A 288 10.15 -9.14 9.84
C VAL A 288 9.89 -7.71 9.39
N LEU A 289 8.79 -7.50 8.67
CA LEU A 289 8.29 -6.18 8.30
C LEU A 289 7.46 -5.62 9.45
N THR A 290 7.91 -4.49 10.00
CA THR A 290 7.29 -3.82 11.14
C THR A 290 6.80 -2.43 10.76
N PRO A 291 5.87 -1.84 11.53
CA PRO A 291 5.46 -0.45 11.29
C PRO A 291 6.62 0.54 11.29
N HIS A 292 7.65 0.32 12.12
CA HIS A 292 8.85 1.14 12.14
C HIS A 292 9.66 1.09 10.83
N LYS A 293 9.63 -0.03 10.09
CA LYS A 293 10.26 -0.14 8.77
C LYS A 293 9.39 0.49 7.66
N CYS A 294 8.07 0.46 7.81
CA CYS A 294 7.13 1.01 6.81
C CYS A 294 6.91 2.53 6.95
N ALA A 295 6.74 3.05 8.16
CA ALA A 295 6.39 4.45 8.42
C ALA A 295 7.35 5.49 7.79
N PRO A 296 8.67 5.26 7.73
CA PRO A 296 9.58 6.15 7.02
C PRO A 296 9.29 6.27 5.52
N HIS A 297 8.70 5.25 4.91
CA HIS A 297 8.38 5.21 3.48
C HIS A 297 7.00 5.84 3.16
N ILE A 298 6.23 6.23 4.18
CA ILE A 298 4.99 6.99 4.01
C ILE A 298 5.36 8.46 3.83
N ILE A 299 5.67 8.87 2.61
CA ILE A 299 6.01 10.26 2.29
C ILE A 299 4.79 10.96 1.68
N VAL A 300 4.12 11.77 2.49
CA VAL A 300 2.99 12.61 2.06
C VAL A 300 2.98 13.88 2.90
N ARG A 301 2.59 15.00 2.30
CA ARG A 301 2.52 16.29 2.99
C ARG A 301 1.27 16.39 3.84
N GLY A 302 1.33 17.23 4.87
CA GLY A 302 0.20 17.56 5.72
C GLY A 302 -0.09 16.56 6.85
N LEU A 303 -1.06 16.92 7.67
CA LEU A 303 -1.52 16.15 8.84
C LEU A 303 -2.02 14.76 8.45
N VAL A 304 -2.45 14.55 7.20
CA VAL A 304 -2.87 13.23 6.72
C VAL A 304 -1.76 12.18 6.84
N ARG A 305 -0.48 12.58 6.85
CA ARG A 305 0.63 11.65 7.14
C ARG A 305 0.52 11.02 8.53
N VAL A 306 0.07 11.78 9.53
CA VAL A 306 -0.18 11.29 10.90
C VAL A 306 -1.20 10.15 10.84
N ARG A 307 -2.32 10.37 10.13
CA ARG A 307 -3.37 9.37 9.93
C ARG A 307 -2.84 8.14 9.20
N CYS A 308 -2.07 8.31 8.12
CA CYS A 308 -1.49 7.19 7.37
C CYS A 308 -0.55 6.33 8.24
N VAL A 309 0.29 6.95 9.07
CA VAL A 309 1.20 6.22 9.98
C VAL A 309 0.43 5.50 11.07
N GLN A 310 -0.67 6.07 11.59
CA GLN A 310 -1.52 5.39 12.57
C GLN A 310 -2.27 4.19 11.97
N GLU A 311 -2.78 4.33 10.75
CA GLU A 311 -3.51 3.28 10.06
C GLU A 311 -2.59 2.15 9.55
N MET A 312 -1.32 2.45 9.29
CA MET A 312 -0.29 1.48 8.90
C MET A 312 -0.26 0.27 9.83
N ASP A 313 -0.36 0.47 11.14
CA ASP A 313 -0.35 -0.61 12.14
C ASP A 313 -1.51 -1.58 11.91
N ARG A 314 -2.74 -1.06 11.77
CA ARG A 314 -3.94 -1.88 11.54
C ARG A 314 -3.83 -2.68 10.24
N VAL A 315 -3.40 -2.04 9.16
CA VAL A 315 -3.26 -2.69 7.84
C VAL A 315 -2.17 -3.76 7.89
N LEU A 316 -1.00 -3.46 8.48
CA LEU A 316 0.11 -4.40 8.59
C LEU A 316 -0.25 -5.62 9.45
N TYR A 317 -0.93 -5.42 10.59
CA TYR A 317 -1.40 -6.53 11.43
C TYR A 317 -2.47 -7.36 10.74
N PHE A 318 -3.41 -6.75 10.02
CA PHE A 318 -4.39 -7.47 9.21
C PHE A 318 -3.71 -8.35 8.15
N MET A 319 -2.79 -7.79 7.38
CA MET A 319 -2.08 -8.51 6.33
C MET A 319 -1.21 -9.64 6.89
N THR A 320 -0.57 -9.42 8.04
CA THR A 320 0.19 -10.45 8.76
C THR A 320 -0.75 -11.58 9.22
N ARG A 321 -1.88 -11.25 9.84
CA ARG A 321 -2.89 -12.22 10.32
C ARG A 321 -3.51 -13.04 9.18
N LYS A 322 -3.70 -12.43 8.01
CA LYS A 322 -4.17 -13.08 6.78
C LYS A 322 -3.07 -13.88 6.05
N GLY A 323 -1.82 -13.81 6.51
CA GLY A 323 -0.70 -14.55 5.93
C GLY A 323 -0.20 -13.99 4.59
N LEU A 324 -0.48 -12.72 4.29
CA LEU A 324 0.00 -12.05 3.06
C LEU A 324 1.46 -11.57 3.17
N ILE A 325 1.90 -11.26 4.38
CA ILE A 325 3.26 -10.83 4.72
C ILE A 325 3.72 -11.52 6.01
N ASN A 326 4.99 -11.35 6.39
CA ASN A 326 5.54 -11.89 7.64
C ASN A 326 5.26 -13.40 7.80
N THR A 327 5.30 -14.12 6.69
CA THR A 327 4.91 -15.53 6.56
C THR A 327 6.06 -16.39 6.02
N GLY A 328 5.79 -17.67 5.77
CA GLY A 328 6.78 -18.63 5.31
C GLY A 328 7.64 -19.17 6.46
N VAL A 329 8.94 -19.31 6.22
CA VAL A 329 9.90 -19.85 7.19
C VAL A 329 10.58 -18.78 8.04
N LEU A 330 10.14 -17.53 7.95
CA LEU A 330 10.68 -16.36 8.66
C LEU A 330 11.04 -16.64 10.13
N SER A 331 12.20 -16.14 10.55
CA SER A 331 12.67 -16.21 11.93
C SER A 331 12.09 -15.06 12.74
N VAL A 332 11.30 -15.38 13.76
CA VAL A 332 10.53 -14.41 14.55
C VAL A 332 11.02 -14.43 16.01
N LYS A 333 11.57 -13.29 16.45
CA LYS A 333 12.09 -13.12 17.83
C LYS A 333 11.04 -12.59 18.81
N GLN A 334 10.08 -11.83 18.31
CA GLN A 334 8.98 -11.24 19.07
C GLN A 334 7.67 -11.53 18.35
N PRO A 335 6.55 -11.72 19.07
CA PRO A 335 5.27 -11.96 18.43
C PRO A 335 4.91 -10.87 17.41
N LEU A 336 4.38 -11.30 16.26
CA LEU A 336 4.08 -10.42 15.13
C LEU A 336 2.78 -9.63 15.30
N LEU A 337 1.89 -10.08 16.19
CA LEU A 337 0.62 -9.40 16.48
C LEU A 337 0.67 -8.75 17.87
N PRO A 338 -0.24 -7.80 18.19
CA PRO A 338 -0.34 -7.23 19.53
C PRO A 338 -0.78 -8.23 20.60
N SER A 339 -0.50 -7.92 21.86
CA SER A 339 -0.66 -8.84 23.01
C SER A 339 -2.08 -9.34 23.26
N HIS A 340 -3.11 -8.62 22.83
CA HIS A 340 -4.49 -9.07 22.95
C HIS A 340 -4.80 -10.32 22.10
N TYR A 341 -3.91 -10.71 21.18
CA TYR A 341 -4.02 -11.97 20.44
C TYR A 341 -3.34 -13.17 21.15
N TYR A 342 -2.49 -12.97 22.16
CA TYR A 342 -1.60 -14.01 22.70
C TYR A 342 -2.31 -15.06 23.56
N ASN A 343 -3.40 -14.68 24.24
CA ASN A 343 -4.04 -15.48 25.29
C ASN A 343 -4.86 -16.67 24.77
N LYS A 344 -4.49 -17.25 23.63
CA LYS A 344 -5.15 -18.41 23.03
C LYS A 344 -4.22 -19.61 23.07
N LYS A 345 -4.75 -20.75 23.52
CA LYS A 345 -4.08 -22.06 23.46
C LYS A 345 -4.70 -22.87 22.33
N VAL A 346 -3.87 -23.41 21.44
CA VAL A 346 -4.32 -24.14 20.25
C VAL A 346 -3.63 -25.48 20.17
N VAL A 347 -4.41 -26.54 19.96
CA VAL A 347 -3.89 -27.87 19.62
C VAL A 347 -4.07 -28.08 18.11
N VAL A 348 -2.98 -28.34 17.40
CA VAL A 348 -2.97 -28.67 15.98
C VAL A 348 -2.78 -30.17 15.82
N ILE A 349 -3.70 -30.84 15.11
CA ILE A 349 -3.65 -32.28 14.87
C ILE A 349 -3.03 -32.53 13.49
N GLY A 350 -1.88 -33.22 13.48
CA GLY A 350 -1.08 -33.54 12.31
C GLY A 350 0.06 -32.54 12.06
N ALA A 351 1.28 -33.04 11.91
CA ALA A 351 2.49 -32.30 11.59
C ALA A 351 2.89 -32.43 10.10
N GLY A 352 1.90 -32.45 9.21
CA GLY A 352 2.10 -32.27 7.76
C GLY A 352 2.21 -30.80 7.37
N ALA A 353 2.29 -30.50 6.07
CA ALA A 353 2.45 -29.13 5.56
C ALA A 353 1.39 -28.14 6.11
N SER A 354 0.11 -28.52 6.13
CA SER A 354 -0.97 -27.66 6.64
C SER A 354 -0.86 -27.40 8.15
N GLY A 355 -0.65 -28.45 8.94
CA GLY A 355 -0.55 -28.33 10.39
C GLY A 355 0.71 -27.56 10.83
N LEU A 356 1.85 -27.81 10.18
CA LEU A 356 3.07 -27.05 10.44
C LEU A 356 2.96 -25.59 10.02
N ALA A 357 2.30 -25.29 8.89
CA ALA A 357 2.04 -23.91 8.46
C ALA A 357 1.16 -23.16 9.49
N ALA A 358 0.06 -23.78 9.93
CA ALA A 358 -0.81 -23.21 10.96
C ALA A 358 -0.06 -23.01 12.29
N ALA A 359 0.67 -24.03 12.75
CA ALA A 359 1.44 -23.96 13.99
C ALA A 359 2.53 -22.89 13.95
N ARG A 360 3.24 -22.76 12.82
CA ARG A 360 4.24 -21.71 12.58
C ARG A 360 3.63 -20.32 12.68
N GLN A 361 2.51 -20.08 11.99
CA GLN A 361 1.82 -18.79 12.01
C GLN A 361 1.30 -18.44 13.40
N LEU A 362 0.56 -19.34 14.04
CA LEU A 362 -0.02 -19.11 15.37
C LEU A 362 1.06 -18.88 16.44
N LYS A 363 2.17 -19.64 16.40
CA LYS A 363 3.32 -19.42 17.28
C LYS A 363 3.96 -18.05 17.04
N ASN A 364 4.18 -17.67 15.77
CA ASN A 364 4.73 -16.36 15.42
C ASN A 364 3.79 -15.21 15.82
N PHE A 365 2.48 -15.44 15.93
CA PHE A 365 1.52 -14.47 16.44
C PHE A 365 1.53 -14.34 17.98
N GLY A 366 2.30 -15.18 18.69
CA GLY A 366 2.42 -15.16 20.15
C GLY A 366 1.48 -16.09 20.90
N MET A 367 0.78 -17.00 20.20
CA MET A 367 -0.13 -17.96 20.82
C MET A 367 0.61 -19.21 21.33
N GLU A 368 0.03 -19.90 22.31
CA GLU A 368 0.54 -21.19 22.80
C GLU A 368 0.03 -22.31 21.89
N VAL A 369 0.94 -23.03 21.24
CA VAL A 369 0.60 -24.05 20.24
C VAL A 369 1.21 -25.40 20.61
N VAL A 370 0.37 -26.43 20.67
CA VAL A 370 0.78 -27.83 20.79
C VAL A 370 0.45 -28.56 19.49
N VAL A 371 1.40 -29.29 18.93
CA VAL A 371 1.18 -30.10 17.71
C VAL A 371 1.21 -31.56 18.08
N LEU A 372 0.16 -32.31 17.72
CA LEU A 372 0.05 -33.75 17.94
C LEU A 372 0.14 -34.47 16.59
N GLU A 373 1.18 -35.28 16.41
CA GLU A 373 1.39 -36.09 15.20
C GLU A 373 1.23 -37.57 15.53
N ALA A 374 0.54 -38.30 14.66
CA ALA A 374 0.27 -39.73 14.86
C ALA A 374 1.51 -40.59 14.59
N ARG A 375 2.37 -40.17 13.66
CA ARG A 375 3.61 -40.88 13.30
C ARG A 375 4.78 -40.49 14.19
N ASP A 376 5.84 -41.27 14.10
CA ASP A 376 7.15 -41.02 14.70
C ASP A 376 7.96 -39.91 13.97
N ARG A 377 7.37 -39.24 12.98
CA ARG A 377 8.01 -38.21 12.17
C ARG A 377 7.04 -37.12 11.73
N ILE A 378 7.58 -35.94 11.46
CA ILE A 378 6.86 -34.83 10.83
C ILE A 378 6.84 -34.97 9.29
N GLY A 379 6.23 -34.00 8.61
CA GLY A 379 6.21 -33.86 7.15
C GLY A 379 5.03 -34.55 6.49
N GLY A 380 4.44 -35.57 7.12
CA GLY A 380 3.26 -36.27 6.62
C GLY A 380 3.53 -36.90 5.24
N ARG A 381 2.93 -36.33 4.19
CA ARG A 381 3.11 -36.75 2.79
C ARG A 381 4.35 -36.13 2.11
N VAL A 382 5.06 -35.23 2.78
CA VAL A 382 6.41 -34.81 2.39
C VAL A 382 7.38 -35.70 3.17
N ARG A 383 8.21 -36.45 2.44
CA ARG A 383 9.19 -37.37 3.01
C ARG A 383 10.32 -37.52 2.00
N ASP A 384 11.50 -37.11 2.41
CA ASP A 384 12.69 -37.18 1.56
C ASP A 384 13.63 -38.27 2.07
N ASP A 385 14.31 -38.91 1.13
CA ASP A 385 15.44 -39.81 1.35
C ASP A 385 16.70 -39.13 0.83
N VAL A 386 17.75 -39.14 1.65
CA VAL A 386 19.05 -38.53 1.37
C VAL A 386 20.19 -39.55 1.35
N SER A 387 19.86 -40.85 1.45
CA SER A 387 20.84 -41.95 1.57
C SER A 387 21.76 -42.10 0.35
N LEU A 388 21.34 -41.61 -0.82
CA LEU A 388 22.08 -41.72 -2.08
C LEU A 388 22.99 -40.51 -2.38
N GLY A 389 23.20 -39.60 -1.42
CA GLY A 389 23.95 -38.35 -1.65
C GLY A 389 23.19 -37.33 -2.51
N LEU A 390 21.94 -37.62 -2.85
CA LEU A 390 20.97 -36.76 -3.52
C LEU A 390 19.65 -36.86 -2.73
N THR A 391 18.87 -35.79 -2.73
CA THR A 391 17.55 -35.78 -2.09
C THR A 391 16.49 -36.29 -3.05
N VAL A 392 15.84 -37.41 -2.72
CA VAL A 392 14.74 -38.00 -3.48
C VAL A 392 13.48 -38.03 -2.61
N GLY A 393 12.43 -37.37 -3.06
CA GLY A 393 11.15 -37.34 -2.37
C GLY A 393 10.39 -38.64 -2.60
N HIS A 394 10.01 -39.34 -1.53
CA HIS A 394 8.97 -40.38 -1.56
C HIS A 394 7.57 -39.79 -1.71
N GLY A 395 7.44 -38.47 -1.65
CA GLY A 395 6.19 -37.74 -1.71
C GLY A 395 6.31 -36.50 -2.61
N ALA A 396 5.82 -35.36 -2.12
CA ALA A 396 5.84 -34.13 -2.91
C ALA A 396 7.27 -33.60 -3.12
N GLN A 397 7.69 -33.44 -4.38
CA GLN A 397 8.99 -32.84 -4.76
C GLN A 397 8.89 -31.87 -5.96
N ILE A 398 7.74 -31.79 -6.64
CA ILE A 398 7.50 -30.90 -7.78
C ILE A 398 6.65 -29.72 -7.34
N LEU A 399 7.03 -28.51 -7.76
CA LEU A 399 6.26 -27.29 -7.55
C LEU A 399 5.51 -26.88 -8.81
N ASN A 400 4.19 -27.04 -8.80
CA ASN A 400 3.32 -26.67 -9.93
C ASN A 400 3.00 -25.16 -9.86
N GLY A 401 3.64 -24.38 -10.73
CA GLY A 401 3.49 -22.92 -10.78
C GLY A 401 4.26 -22.22 -9.66
N CYS A 402 5.33 -21.52 -10.01
CA CYS A 402 6.20 -20.84 -9.05
C CYS A 402 5.77 -19.40 -8.73
N ILE A 403 5.09 -18.72 -9.66
CA ILE A 403 4.68 -17.32 -9.50
C ILE A 403 3.73 -17.21 -8.29
N ASN A 404 4.08 -16.32 -7.36
CA ASN A 404 3.41 -16.06 -6.08
C ASN A 404 3.24 -17.29 -5.17
N ASN A 405 3.92 -18.39 -5.45
CA ASN A 405 3.76 -19.61 -4.68
C ASN A 405 4.44 -19.47 -3.30
N PRO A 406 3.77 -19.82 -2.18
CA PRO A 406 4.37 -19.75 -0.84
C PRO A 406 5.64 -20.59 -0.70
N ILE A 407 5.77 -21.69 -1.46
CA ILE A 407 7.00 -22.50 -1.47
C ILE A 407 8.14 -21.72 -2.13
N ALA A 408 7.89 -21.00 -3.22
CA ALA A 408 8.90 -20.16 -3.87
C ALA A 408 9.37 -19.02 -2.94
N LEU A 409 8.45 -18.43 -2.18
CA LEU A 409 8.79 -17.49 -1.10
C LEU A 409 9.71 -18.13 -0.05
N MET A 410 9.38 -19.33 0.42
CA MET A 410 10.21 -20.03 1.41
C MET A 410 11.57 -20.45 0.85
N CYS A 411 11.64 -20.81 -0.43
CA CYS A 411 12.91 -21.04 -1.13
C CYS A 411 13.77 -19.76 -1.16
N GLU A 412 13.18 -18.61 -1.49
CA GLU A 412 13.89 -17.32 -1.44
C GLU A 412 14.37 -16.99 -0.03
N GLN A 413 13.55 -17.21 1.00
CA GLN A 413 13.91 -16.99 2.40
C GLN A 413 15.08 -17.86 2.87
N MET A 414 15.24 -19.06 2.30
CA MET A 414 16.29 -20.02 2.65
C MET A 414 17.45 -20.07 1.64
N ASP A 415 17.44 -19.21 0.62
CA ASP A 415 18.41 -19.24 -0.48
C ASP A 415 18.47 -20.60 -1.21
N ILE A 416 17.34 -21.30 -1.31
CA ILE A 416 17.20 -22.58 -2.01
C ILE A 416 16.88 -22.32 -3.47
N LYS A 417 17.70 -22.86 -4.37
CA LYS A 417 17.46 -22.79 -5.82
C LYS A 417 16.56 -23.93 -6.27
N MET A 418 15.58 -23.60 -7.10
CA MET A 418 14.72 -24.57 -7.78
C MET A 418 15.24 -24.82 -9.20
N HIS A 419 15.09 -26.06 -9.68
CA HIS A 419 15.39 -26.40 -11.07
C HIS A 419 14.10 -26.35 -11.90
N LYS A 420 14.06 -25.48 -12.92
CA LYS A 420 12.95 -25.42 -13.86
C LYS A 420 13.03 -26.61 -14.81
N LEU A 421 12.00 -27.44 -14.82
CA LEU A 421 11.86 -28.55 -15.77
C LEU A 421 11.70 -28.00 -17.20
N GLY A 422 12.39 -28.63 -18.16
CA GLY A 422 12.20 -28.35 -19.58
C GLY A 422 10.88 -28.92 -20.10
N GLU A 423 10.45 -28.45 -21.27
CA GLU A 423 9.19 -28.89 -21.89
C GLU A 423 9.31 -30.25 -22.60
N ARG A 424 10.53 -30.67 -22.93
CA ARG A 424 10.76 -31.92 -23.66
C ARG A 424 10.51 -33.14 -22.76
N CYS A 425 9.56 -33.98 -23.15
CA CYS A 425 9.24 -35.26 -22.53
C CYS A 425 8.97 -36.30 -23.63
N ASP A 426 10.01 -37.06 -24.00
CA ASP A 426 9.90 -38.01 -25.11
C ASP A 426 9.10 -39.27 -24.69
N LEU A 427 8.13 -39.69 -25.52
CA LEU A 427 7.38 -40.93 -25.31
C LEU A 427 8.16 -42.14 -25.83
N ILE A 428 8.76 -42.91 -24.93
CA ILE A 428 9.59 -44.09 -25.25
C ILE A 428 8.71 -45.35 -25.21
N GLN A 429 8.67 -46.07 -26.32
CA GLN A 429 7.95 -47.34 -26.46
C GLN A 429 8.72 -48.49 -25.81
N GLU A 430 8.01 -49.58 -25.53
CA GLU A 430 8.67 -50.85 -25.21
C GLU A 430 9.67 -51.23 -26.31
N GLY A 431 10.88 -51.63 -25.91
CA GLY A 431 12.00 -51.84 -26.85
C GLY A 431 12.87 -50.59 -27.09
N GLY A 432 12.59 -49.46 -26.42
CA GLY A 432 13.48 -48.30 -26.38
C GLY A 432 13.37 -47.34 -27.58
N LYS A 433 12.42 -47.58 -28.49
CA LYS A 433 12.20 -46.70 -29.64
C LYS A 433 11.41 -45.46 -29.22
N THR A 434 11.90 -44.28 -29.55
CA THR A 434 11.16 -43.02 -29.37
C THR A 434 10.00 -42.94 -30.37
N THR A 435 8.83 -42.50 -29.89
CA THR A 435 7.66 -42.28 -30.73
C THR A 435 7.89 -41.15 -31.74
N ASP A 436 7.38 -41.32 -32.97
CA ASP A 436 7.46 -40.30 -34.00
C ASP A 436 6.73 -39.02 -33.54
N PRO A 437 7.36 -37.83 -33.58
CA PRO A 437 6.73 -36.58 -33.19
C PRO A 437 5.40 -36.26 -33.90
N ALA A 438 5.20 -36.76 -35.13
CA ALA A 438 3.94 -36.58 -35.84
C ALA A 438 2.80 -37.43 -35.25
N ILE A 439 3.13 -38.61 -34.71
CA ILE A 439 2.18 -39.48 -34.01
C ILE A 439 1.85 -38.86 -32.65
N ASP A 440 2.87 -38.45 -31.89
CA ASP A 440 2.72 -37.81 -30.58
C ASP A 440 1.76 -36.61 -30.65
N LYS A 441 2.04 -35.64 -31.53
CA LYS A 441 1.18 -34.47 -31.76
C LYS A 441 -0.25 -34.81 -32.16
N ARG A 442 -0.44 -35.86 -32.97
CA ARG A 442 -1.78 -36.29 -33.41
C ARG A 442 -2.56 -36.88 -32.24
N MET A 443 -1.93 -37.69 -31.40
CA MET A 443 -2.60 -38.30 -30.26
C MET A 443 -2.89 -37.29 -29.16
N ASP A 444 -1.98 -36.35 -28.90
CA ASP A 444 -2.23 -35.22 -27.99
C ASP A 444 -3.44 -34.38 -28.45
N PHE A 445 -3.53 -34.07 -29.75
CA PHE A 445 -4.69 -33.36 -30.31
C PHE A 445 -6.01 -34.09 -30.04
N HIS A 446 -6.08 -35.39 -30.35
CA HIS A 446 -7.32 -36.15 -30.13
C HIS A 446 -7.66 -36.30 -28.65
N PHE A 447 -6.66 -36.51 -27.79
CA PHE A 447 -6.86 -36.58 -26.34
C PHE A 447 -7.51 -35.30 -25.81
N ASN A 448 -6.98 -34.13 -26.18
CA ASN A 448 -7.53 -32.85 -25.76
C ASN A 448 -8.90 -32.55 -26.40
N ALA A 449 -9.12 -32.92 -27.66
CA ALA A 449 -10.42 -32.75 -28.32
C ALA A 449 -11.53 -33.56 -27.62
N ILE A 450 -11.25 -34.78 -27.14
CA ILE A 450 -12.21 -35.56 -26.36
C ILE A 450 -12.51 -34.84 -25.03
N LEU A 451 -11.50 -34.27 -24.36
CA LEU A 451 -11.71 -33.50 -23.14
C LEU A 451 -12.54 -32.22 -23.36
N ASP A 452 -12.41 -31.58 -24.52
CA ASP A 452 -13.24 -30.44 -24.91
C ASP A 452 -14.71 -30.85 -25.03
N VAL A 453 -15.01 -31.96 -25.70
CA VAL A 453 -16.38 -32.49 -25.83
C VAL A 453 -16.93 -32.91 -24.46
N VAL A 454 -16.13 -33.57 -23.63
CA VAL A 454 -16.50 -33.88 -22.23
C VAL A 454 -16.85 -32.60 -21.46
N SER A 455 -16.05 -31.55 -21.61
CA SER A 455 -16.28 -30.27 -20.94
C SER A 455 -17.54 -29.56 -21.44
N GLU A 456 -17.89 -29.73 -22.72
CA GLU A 456 -19.15 -29.25 -23.28
C GLU A 456 -20.34 -30.04 -22.72
N TRP A 457 -20.25 -31.37 -22.74
CA TRP A 457 -21.32 -32.28 -22.30
C TRP A 457 -21.76 -32.03 -20.85
N ARG A 458 -20.83 -31.67 -19.96
CA ARG A 458 -21.11 -31.49 -18.53
C ARG A 458 -21.77 -30.16 -18.17
N LYS A 459 -21.86 -29.17 -19.08
CA LYS A 459 -22.29 -27.80 -18.73
C LYS A 459 -23.70 -27.70 -18.15
N ASP A 460 -24.59 -28.59 -18.56
CA ASP A 460 -25.99 -28.67 -18.17
C ASP A 460 -26.28 -29.85 -17.21
N LYS A 461 -25.25 -30.53 -16.71
CA LYS A 461 -25.38 -31.73 -15.88
C LYS A 461 -25.32 -31.39 -14.39
N THR A 462 -26.15 -32.08 -13.61
CA THR A 462 -26.14 -32.02 -12.15
C THR A 462 -25.25 -33.12 -11.55
N GLN A 463 -24.94 -33.02 -10.26
CA GLN A 463 -24.16 -34.06 -9.55
C GLN A 463 -24.81 -35.45 -9.60
N HIS A 464 -26.14 -35.54 -9.69
CA HIS A 464 -26.84 -36.83 -9.81
C HIS A 464 -26.70 -37.46 -11.19
N GLN A 465 -26.26 -36.68 -12.18
CA GLN A 465 -26.04 -37.12 -13.56
C GLN A 465 -24.55 -37.30 -13.86
N ASP A 466 -23.71 -37.29 -12.83
CA ASP A 466 -22.28 -37.46 -12.98
C ASP A 466 -21.94 -38.89 -13.41
N ILE A 467 -20.97 -39.00 -14.33
CA ILE A 467 -20.54 -40.26 -14.93
C ILE A 467 -19.01 -40.29 -14.85
N PRO A 468 -18.38 -41.45 -14.55
CA PRO A 468 -16.93 -41.53 -14.51
C PRO A 468 -16.28 -41.02 -15.81
N LEU A 469 -15.27 -40.17 -15.67
CA LEU A 469 -14.57 -39.52 -16.80
C LEU A 469 -14.09 -40.54 -17.85
N GLY A 470 -13.50 -41.65 -17.42
CA GLY A 470 -13.02 -42.69 -18.33
C GLY A 470 -14.13 -43.41 -19.10
N VAL A 471 -15.35 -43.48 -18.55
CA VAL A 471 -16.51 -44.05 -19.27
C VAL A 471 -17.02 -43.05 -20.30
N LEU A 472 -17.11 -41.77 -19.92
CA LEU A 472 -17.58 -40.72 -20.81
C LEU A 472 -16.67 -40.53 -22.02
N GLN A 473 -15.34 -40.67 -21.85
CA GLN A 473 -14.36 -40.64 -22.93
C GLN A 473 -14.48 -41.81 -23.92
N LEU A 474 -15.10 -42.92 -23.54
CA LEU A 474 -15.35 -44.07 -24.43
C LEU A 474 -16.70 -43.97 -25.16
N CYS A 475 -17.64 -43.19 -24.61
CA CYS A 475 -18.97 -43.00 -25.20
C CYS A 475 -19.04 -41.85 -26.21
N LEU A 476 -18.07 -40.93 -26.18
CA LEU A 476 -17.90 -39.79 -27.07
C LEU A 476 -16.79 -40.08 -28.07
#